data_AF-B2FS26-F1
#
_entry.id   AF-B2FS26-F1
#
_cell.length_a   1.000
_cell.length_b   1.000
_cell.length_c   1.000
_cell.angle_alpha   90.00
_cell.angle_beta   90.00
_cell.angle_gamma   90.00
#
_symmetry.space_group_name_H-M   'P 1'
#
loop_
_entity.id
_entity.type
_entity.pdbx_description
1 polymer ?
#
loop_
_entity_poly.entity_id
_entity_poly.type
_entity_poly.pdbx_seq_one_letter_code
_entity_poly.pdbx_strand_id
1 'polypeptide(L)'
;MTTLTLHRLTFVVLAVAGLGACTQDASSAQPTTSPSAQVVVQSADATPAALPRMTVHKTPTCGCCGVWIDHVQKAGFTVDVHDMDDLGLVKERLGVPYAKGSCHTAEIGGYVIEGHVPAADIKRLLEEKPNARGLVLPGMPLGSPGMEVPEGRQQPFTVELIHRDGTTEPFAQH
;
A
#
# COMPACT_ATOMS: atom_id res chain seq x y z
N MET A 1 9.99 54.19 7.74
CA MET A 1 10.52 54.47 9.09
C MET A 1 10.79 53.14 9.77
N THR A 2 12.02 52.95 10.28
CA THR A 2 12.55 51.87 11.17
C THR A 2 12.44 50.41 10.67
N THR A 3 13.44 49.73 10.06
CA THR A 3 14.80 49.26 10.47
C THR A 3 14.89 48.44 11.75
N LEU A 4 15.48 47.22 11.65
CA LEU A 4 16.38 46.47 12.59
C LEU A 4 16.02 44.96 12.64
N THR A 5 16.91 43.96 12.69
CA THR A 5 18.36 43.80 12.52
C THR A 5 18.66 42.30 12.41
N LEU A 6 19.68 41.95 11.62
CA LEU A 6 20.42 40.69 11.64
C LEU A 6 20.85 40.29 13.06
N HIS A 7 20.92 39.00 13.38
CA HIS A 7 22.05 38.42 14.15
C HIS A 7 22.41 37.03 13.60
N ARG A 8 23.57 36.96 12.96
CA ARG A 8 24.34 35.74 12.69
C ARG A 8 24.89 35.22 14.02
N LEU A 9 24.90 33.91 14.23
CA LEU A 9 25.94 33.30 15.07
C LEU A 9 26.29 31.89 14.59
N THR A 10 27.48 31.85 14.03
CA THR A 10 28.31 30.71 13.63
C THR A 10 28.93 30.08 14.87
N PHE A 11 28.91 28.75 15.02
CA PHE A 11 29.86 27.98 15.85
C PHE A 11 30.03 26.60 15.19
N VAL A 12 31.11 26.40 14.43
CA VAL A 12 32.43 25.86 14.82
C VAL A 12 32.41 24.33 14.99
N VAL A 13 33.17 23.73 14.08
CA VAL A 13 33.59 22.35 13.88
C VAL A 13 34.29 21.77 15.11
N LEU A 14 34.09 20.47 15.39
CA LEU A 14 35.16 19.62 15.93
C LEU A 14 35.06 18.21 15.34
N ALA A 15 35.93 17.94 14.37
CA ALA A 15 36.22 16.60 13.88
C ALA A 15 37.30 15.98 14.77
N VAL A 16 37.12 14.72 15.17
CA VAL A 16 38.21 13.91 15.73
C VAL A 16 38.27 12.61 14.94
N ALA A 17 39.23 12.57 14.01
CA ALA A 17 39.70 11.36 13.36
C ALA A 17 40.70 10.66 14.31
N GLY A 18 40.40 9.43 14.70
CA GLY A 18 41.33 8.54 15.40
C GLY A 18 41.84 7.46 14.45
N LEU A 19 43.00 7.70 13.84
CA LEU A 19 43.81 6.67 13.17
C LEU A 19 44.71 6.01 14.23
N GLY A 20 44.48 4.73 14.51
CA GLY A 20 45.39 3.88 15.27
C GLY A 20 46.06 2.88 14.32
N ALA A 21 47.38 2.93 14.21
CA ALA A 21 48.21 2.08 13.36
C ALA A 21 49.10 1.14 14.20
N CYS A 22 49.24 -0.10 13.72
CA CYS A 22 50.32 -1.10 13.89
C CYS A 22 50.63 -1.59 15.33
N THR A 23 50.98 -2.85 15.62
CA THR A 23 51.78 -3.82 14.86
C THR A 23 51.39 -5.28 15.17
N GLN A 24 51.80 -6.13 14.23
CA GLN A 24 51.87 -7.59 14.25
C GLN A 24 52.51 -8.20 15.51
N ASP A 25 51.99 -9.35 15.93
CA ASP A 25 52.82 -10.46 16.39
C ASP A 25 52.28 -11.78 15.84
N ALA A 26 53.20 -12.53 15.23
CA ALA A 26 52.97 -13.86 14.70
C ALA A 26 53.06 -14.88 15.83
N SER A 27 52.08 -15.78 15.92
CA SER A 27 52.27 -17.06 16.59
C SER A 27 51.49 -18.14 15.85
N SER A 28 52.26 -18.96 15.15
CA SER A 28 51.81 -20.13 14.42
C SER A 28 51.36 -21.21 15.40
N ALA A 29 50.06 -21.41 15.51
CA ALA A 29 49.48 -22.61 16.10
C ALA A 29 48.53 -23.22 15.06
N GLN A 30 48.93 -24.33 14.45
CA GLN A 30 48.07 -25.15 13.59
C GLN A 30 47.02 -25.85 14.47
N PRO A 31 45.72 -25.72 14.16
CA PRO A 31 44.72 -26.67 14.59
C PRO A 31 44.58 -27.77 13.53
N THR A 32 44.49 -28.98 14.05
CA THR A 32 44.20 -30.23 13.37
C THR A 32 42.95 -30.12 12.48
N THR A 33 43.07 -30.61 11.25
CA THR A 33 41.97 -30.81 10.30
C THR A 33 40.96 -31.81 10.87
N SER A 34 39.93 -31.29 11.51
CA SER A 34 38.62 -31.94 11.60
C SER A 34 37.83 -31.55 10.34
N PRO A 35 37.00 -32.44 9.76
CA PRO A 35 36.19 -32.08 8.61
C PRO A 35 35.13 -31.08 9.06
N SER A 36 35.40 -29.79 8.85
CA SER A 36 34.42 -28.73 8.97
C SER A 36 33.32 -29.00 7.96
N ALA A 37 32.19 -29.54 8.44
CA ALA A 37 30.93 -29.50 7.71
C ALA A 37 30.57 -28.02 7.52
N GLN A 38 30.88 -27.49 6.34
CA GLN A 38 30.47 -26.16 5.97
C GLN A 38 28.96 -26.19 5.79
N VAL A 39 28.26 -25.65 6.78
CA VAL A 39 26.84 -25.33 6.66
C VAL A 39 26.74 -24.18 5.67
N VAL A 40 26.56 -24.53 4.41
CA VAL A 40 26.07 -23.61 3.39
C VAL A 40 24.70 -23.12 3.85
N VAL A 41 24.66 -21.94 4.46
CA VAL A 41 23.43 -21.17 4.66
C VAL A 41 22.92 -20.78 3.28
N GLN A 42 22.06 -21.63 2.75
CA GLN A 42 21.37 -21.41 1.50
C GLN A 42 20.40 -20.26 1.75
N SER A 43 20.76 -19.06 1.31
CA SER A 43 19.84 -17.93 1.23
C SER A 43 18.69 -18.37 0.35
N ALA A 44 17.55 -18.69 0.96
CA ALA A 44 16.33 -18.95 0.22
C ALA A 44 15.95 -17.65 -0.49
N ASP A 45 16.04 -17.65 -1.82
CA ASP A 45 15.40 -16.65 -2.66
C ASP A 45 13.90 -16.69 -2.31
N ALA A 46 13.45 -15.71 -1.53
CA ALA A 46 12.04 -15.55 -1.24
C ALA A 46 11.36 -15.14 -2.55
N THR A 47 10.72 -16.11 -3.20
CA THR A 47 9.83 -15.81 -4.33
C THR A 47 8.76 -14.85 -3.80
N PRO A 48 8.56 -13.67 -4.43
CA PRO A 48 7.55 -12.73 -3.99
C PRO A 48 6.20 -13.46 -3.90
N ALA A 49 5.55 -13.38 -2.74
CA ALA A 49 4.24 -13.98 -2.57
C ALA A 49 3.28 -13.37 -3.60
N ALA A 50 2.65 -14.22 -4.40
CA ALA A 50 1.67 -13.76 -5.39
C ALA A 50 0.51 -13.05 -4.69
N LEU A 51 0.03 -11.95 -5.28
CA LEU A 51 -1.13 -11.23 -4.77
C LEU A 51 -2.37 -12.14 -4.76
N PRO A 52 -3.23 -12.07 -3.72
CA PRO A 52 -4.48 -12.82 -3.71
C PRO A 52 -5.37 -12.38 -4.88
N ARG A 53 -6.19 -13.32 -5.36
CA ARG A 53 -7.18 -13.02 -6.39
C ARG A 53 -8.25 -12.06 -5.86
N MET A 54 -8.63 -11.09 -6.68
CA MET A 54 -9.68 -10.12 -6.42
C MET A 54 -10.97 -10.56 -7.09
N THR A 55 -12.10 -10.48 -6.39
CA THR A 55 -13.43 -10.64 -6.96
C THR A 55 -14.10 -9.27 -6.99
N VAL A 56 -14.57 -8.81 -8.15
CA VAL A 56 -15.20 -7.49 -8.31
C VAL A 56 -16.64 -7.65 -8.72
N HIS A 57 -17.55 -7.05 -7.95
CA HIS A 57 -18.98 -6.97 -8.23
C HIS A 57 -19.31 -5.59 -8.80
N LYS A 58 -19.89 -5.55 -10.00
CA LYS A 58 -20.29 -4.30 -10.66
C LYS A 58 -21.56 -4.48 -11.47
N THR A 59 -22.12 -3.38 -12.00
CA THR A 59 -23.14 -3.48 -13.04
C THR A 59 -22.48 -3.66 -14.43
N PRO A 60 -23.14 -4.36 -15.38
CA PRO A 60 -22.57 -4.61 -16.71
C PRO A 60 -22.17 -3.33 -17.44
N THR A 61 -22.93 -2.26 -17.27
CA THR A 61 -22.80 -1.01 -18.04
C THR A 61 -21.96 0.07 -17.37
N CYS A 62 -21.37 -0.21 -16.20
CA CYS A 62 -20.50 0.76 -15.51
C CYS A 62 -19.12 0.87 -16.18
N GLY A 63 -18.95 1.88 -17.05
CA GLY A 63 -17.70 2.10 -17.79
C GLY A 63 -16.49 2.39 -16.89
N CYS A 64 -16.63 3.29 -15.91
CA CYS A 64 -15.53 3.65 -14.99
C CYS A 64 -15.07 2.46 -14.13
N CYS A 65 -15.98 1.56 -13.76
CA CYS A 65 -15.66 0.31 -13.07
C CYS A 65 -14.71 -0.57 -13.91
N GLY A 66 -14.91 -0.62 -15.23
CA GLY A 66 -14.02 -1.33 -16.14
C GLY A 66 -12.61 -0.73 -16.19
N VAL A 67 -12.51 0.60 -16.24
CA VAL A 67 -11.21 1.29 -16.24
C VAL A 67 -10.47 1.08 -14.91
N TRP A 68 -11.20 1.08 -13.78
CA TRP A 68 -10.60 0.74 -12.48
C TRP A 68 -10.11 -0.73 -12.42
N ILE A 69 -10.86 -1.67 -13.02
CA ILE A 69 -10.41 -3.06 -13.15
C ILE A 69 -9.09 -3.13 -13.94
N ASP A 70 -8.99 -2.43 -15.07
CA ASP A 70 -7.75 -2.35 -15.85
C ASP A 70 -6.59 -1.79 -15.03
N HIS A 71 -6.85 -0.77 -14.18
CA HIS A 71 -5.86 -0.20 -13.28
C HIS A 71 -5.30 -1.22 -12.29
N VAL A 72 -6.17 -1.97 -11.60
CA VAL A 72 -5.70 -2.98 -10.64
C VAL A 72 -5.04 -4.17 -11.34
N GLN A 73 -5.50 -4.56 -12.54
CA GLN A 73 -4.85 -5.61 -13.33
C GLN A 73 -3.44 -5.19 -13.77
N LYS A 74 -3.25 -3.95 -14.24
CA LYS A 74 -1.93 -3.39 -14.56
C LYS A 74 -1.02 -3.32 -13.33
N ALA A 75 -1.60 -3.17 -12.14
CA ALA A 75 -0.87 -3.23 -10.88
C ALA A 75 -0.51 -4.67 -10.44
N GLY A 76 -0.91 -5.71 -11.18
CA GLY A 76 -0.55 -7.11 -10.94
C GLY A 76 -1.62 -7.93 -10.21
N PHE A 77 -2.81 -7.39 -9.99
CA PHE A 77 -3.92 -8.17 -9.43
C PHE A 77 -4.55 -9.07 -10.49
N THR A 78 -4.85 -10.32 -10.12
CA THR A 78 -5.75 -11.16 -10.91
C THR A 78 -7.18 -10.86 -10.48
N VAL A 79 -8.07 -10.59 -11.43
CA VAL A 79 -9.44 -10.12 -11.16
C VAL A 79 -10.48 -11.04 -11.80
N ASP A 80 -11.41 -11.53 -10.99
CA ASP A 80 -12.66 -12.16 -11.44
C ASP A 80 -13.78 -11.12 -11.36
N VAL A 81 -14.52 -10.95 -12.46
CA VAL A 81 -15.59 -9.95 -12.57
C VAL A 81 -16.95 -10.62 -12.51
N HIS A 82 -17.82 -10.14 -11.62
CA HIS A 82 -19.20 -10.55 -11.47
C HIS A 82 -20.11 -9.37 -11.80
N ASP A 83 -20.78 -9.48 -12.94
CA ASP A 83 -21.80 -8.54 -13.34
C ASP A 83 -23.14 -8.87 -12.67
N MET A 84 -23.78 -7.85 -12.10
CA MET A 84 -25.03 -8.02 -11.38
C MET A 84 -25.89 -6.75 -11.44
N ASP A 85 -27.21 -6.95 -11.35
CA ASP A 85 -28.20 -5.88 -11.44
C ASP A 85 -28.35 -5.10 -10.13
N ASP A 86 -28.17 -5.75 -8.98
CA ASP A 86 -28.32 -5.16 -7.65
C ASP A 86 -27.05 -5.32 -6.79
N LEU A 87 -26.29 -4.23 -6.66
CA LEU A 87 -25.11 -4.17 -5.81
C LEU A 87 -25.44 -3.88 -4.33
N GLY A 88 -26.66 -3.46 -4.01
CA GLY A 88 -27.06 -3.13 -2.64
C GLY A 88 -26.91 -4.33 -1.72
N LEU A 89 -27.39 -5.49 -2.14
CA LEU A 89 -27.27 -6.75 -1.38
C LEU A 89 -25.81 -7.18 -1.19
N VAL A 90 -24.91 -6.91 -2.15
CA VAL A 90 -23.48 -7.18 -1.99
C VAL A 90 -22.86 -6.25 -0.96
N LYS A 91 -23.16 -4.95 -1.05
CA LYS A 91 -22.65 -3.94 -0.11
C LYS A 91 -23.10 -4.25 1.32
N GLU A 92 -24.37 -4.63 1.50
CA GLU A 92 -24.92 -5.02 2.80
C GLU A 92 -24.27 -6.30 3.32
N ARG A 93 -24.20 -7.37 2.52
CA ARG A 93 -23.56 -8.65 2.88
C ARG A 93 -22.10 -8.45 3.32
N LEU A 94 -21.38 -7.58 2.62
CA LEU A 94 -19.98 -7.27 2.90
C LEU A 94 -19.81 -6.21 4.00
N GLY A 95 -20.90 -5.58 4.43
CA GLY A 95 -20.95 -4.55 5.48
C GLY A 95 -20.20 -3.28 5.11
N VAL A 96 -20.36 -2.84 3.87
CA VAL A 96 -20.02 -1.46 3.48
C VAL A 96 -20.90 -0.52 4.30
N PRO A 97 -20.34 0.45 5.05
CA PRO A 97 -21.14 1.34 5.88
C PRO A 97 -22.14 2.16 5.06
N TYR A 98 -23.28 2.48 5.68
CA TYR A 98 -24.28 3.35 5.05
C TYR A 98 -23.67 4.68 4.62
N ALA A 99 -24.09 5.20 3.47
CA ALA A 99 -23.56 6.41 2.83
C ALA A 99 -22.06 6.38 2.45
N LYS A 100 -21.37 5.24 2.60
CA LYS A 100 -19.98 5.05 2.12
C LYS A 100 -19.92 4.31 0.77
N GLY A 101 -21.06 4.02 0.16
CA GLY A 101 -21.13 3.28 -1.10
C GLY A 101 -20.53 4.02 -2.31
N SER A 102 -20.15 3.23 -3.31
CA SER A 102 -19.67 3.62 -4.63
C SER A 102 -20.24 2.69 -5.73
N CYS A 103 -19.73 2.79 -6.96
CA CYS A 103 -20.24 2.12 -8.15
C CYS A 103 -19.91 0.61 -8.24
N HIS A 104 -18.91 0.12 -7.49
CA HIS A 104 -18.53 -1.30 -7.44
C HIS A 104 -17.99 -1.67 -6.06
N THR A 105 -17.96 -2.97 -5.78
CA THR A 105 -17.44 -3.53 -4.52
C THR A 105 -16.57 -4.73 -4.85
N ALA A 106 -15.37 -4.81 -4.28
CA ALA A 106 -14.46 -5.92 -4.47
C ALA A 106 -14.13 -6.62 -3.15
N GLU A 107 -13.78 -7.91 -3.26
CA GLU A 107 -13.32 -8.76 -2.17
C GLU A 107 -11.91 -9.25 -2.50
N ILE A 108 -10.96 -9.10 -1.57
CA ILE A 108 -9.58 -9.56 -1.76
C ILE A 108 -8.91 -9.84 -0.41
N GLY A 109 -8.30 -11.01 -0.27
CA GLY A 109 -7.51 -11.34 0.93
C GLY A 109 -8.26 -11.23 2.26
N GLY A 110 -9.60 -11.38 2.26
CA GLY A 110 -10.45 -11.20 3.44
C GLY A 110 -10.87 -9.76 3.73
N TYR A 111 -10.56 -8.82 2.84
CA TYR A 111 -10.94 -7.42 2.90
C TYR A 111 -11.97 -7.04 1.83
N VAL A 112 -12.78 -6.04 2.14
CA VAL A 112 -13.68 -5.35 1.21
C VAL A 112 -12.98 -4.12 0.64
N ILE A 113 -13.08 -3.89 -0.67
CA ILE A 113 -12.62 -2.67 -1.32
C ILE A 113 -13.83 -2.03 -2.00
N GLU A 114 -14.25 -0.88 -1.51
CA GLU A 114 -15.43 -0.18 -2.02
C GLU A 114 -15.01 1.06 -2.84
N GLY A 115 -15.40 1.08 -4.12
CA GLY A 115 -15.15 2.20 -5.02
C GLY A 115 -13.74 2.28 -5.58
N HIS A 116 -13.42 3.45 -6.15
CA HIS A 116 -12.22 3.72 -6.96
C HIS A 116 -10.91 3.83 -6.15
N VAL A 117 -10.67 2.89 -5.22
CA VAL A 117 -9.49 2.87 -4.34
C VAL A 117 -8.22 2.62 -5.17
N PRO A 118 -7.13 3.39 -5.00
CA PRO A 118 -5.89 3.15 -5.70
C PRO A 118 -5.26 1.79 -5.39
N ALA A 119 -4.76 1.11 -6.42
CA ALA A 119 -4.08 -0.18 -6.28
C ALA A 119 -2.91 -0.17 -5.26
N ALA A 120 -2.22 0.96 -5.10
CA ALA A 120 -1.16 1.12 -4.10
C ALA A 120 -1.70 1.00 -2.66
N ASP A 121 -2.86 1.61 -2.38
CA ASP A 121 -3.50 1.54 -1.07
C ASP A 121 -4.02 0.12 -0.77
N ILE A 122 -4.54 -0.57 -1.80
CA ILE A 122 -4.95 -1.98 -1.69
C ILE A 122 -3.75 -2.88 -1.37
N LYS A 123 -2.61 -2.66 -2.03
CA LYS A 123 -1.37 -3.40 -1.72
C LYS A 123 -0.91 -3.14 -0.29
N ARG A 124 -0.93 -1.88 0.15
CA ARG A 124 -0.58 -1.51 1.53
C ARG A 124 -1.48 -2.20 2.54
N LEU A 125 -2.80 -2.23 2.31
CA LEU A 125 -3.74 -2.97 3.16
C LEU A 125 -3.38 -4.46 3.27
N LEU A 126 -3.04 -5.10 2.14
CA LEU A 126 -2.69 -6.53 2.09
C LEU A 126 -1.32 -6.84 2.72
N GLU A 127 -0.43 -5.85 2.78
CA GLU A 127 0.86 -5.94 3.44
C GLU A 127 0.74 -5.74 4.96
N GLU A 128 0.10 -4.64 5.38
CA GLU A 128 -0.07 -4.27 6.78
C GLU A 128 -1.05 -5.19 7.52
N LYS A 129 -2.03 -5.75 6.79
CA LYS A 129 -3.06 -6.66 7.30
C LYS A 129 -3.72 -6.20 8.60
N PRO A 130 -4.22 -4.95 8.68
CA PRO A 130 -4.87 -4.46 9.89
C PRO A 130 -6.13 -5.29 10.20
N ASN A 131 -6.53 -5.31 11.48
CA ASN A 131 -7.82 -5.89 11.88
C ASN A 131 -8.98 -4.95 11.48
N ALA A 132 -9.28 -4.94 10.19
CA ALA A 132 -10.25 -4.07 9.56
C ALA A 132 -11.13 -4.86 8.60
N ARG A 133 -12.29 -4.30 8.27
CA ARG A 133 -13.16 -4.83 7.22
C ARG A 133 -12.59 -4.56 5.83
N GLY A 134 -11.94 -3.42 5.62
CA GLY A 134 -11.27 -3.10 4.36
C GLY A 134 -11.17 -1.61 4.09
N LEU A 135 -11.18 -1.21 2.81
CA LEU A 135 -11.04 0.19 2.39
C LEU A 135 -12.29 0.67 1.65
N VAL A 136 -12.56 1.96 1.76
CA VAL A 136 -13.64 2.61 1.02
C VAL A 136 -13.22 3.97 0.49
N LEU A 137 -13.58 4.23 -0.78
CA LEU A 137 -13.62 5.55 -1.37
C LEU A 137 -15.07 5.89 -1.75
N PRO A 138 -15.80 6.63 -0.90
CA PRO A 138 -17.21 6.94 -1.14
C PRO A 138 -17.43 7.75 -2.41
N GLY A 139 -18.55 7.49 -3.10
CA GLY A 139 -18.90 8.20 -4.33
C GLY A 139 -17.98 7.87 -5.50
N MET A 140 -17.71 8.85 -6.36
CA MET A 140 -16.84 8.68 -7.54
C MET A 140 -16.04 9.97 -7.79
N PRO A 141 -15.03 10.29 -6.96
CA PRO A 141 -14.25 11.51 -7.11
C PRO A 141 -13.50 11.53 -8.45
N LEU A 142 -13.61 12.64 -9.18
CA LEU A 142 -12.87 12.83 -10.44
C LEU A 142 -11.36 12.76 -10.17
N GLY A 143 -10.62 12.09 -11.04
CA GLY A 143 -9.18 11.88 -10.90
C GLY A 143 -8.79 10.66 -10.07
N SER A 144 -9.71 10.02 -9.33
CA SER A 144 -9.46 8.68 -8.79
C SER A 144 -9.30 7.66 -9.93
N PRO A 145 -8.62 6.52 -9.72
CA PRO A 145 -8.36 5.57 -10.79
C PRO A 145 -9.63 5.06 -11.48
N GLY A 146 -9.74 5.20 -12.79
CA GLY A 146 -10.96 4.92 -13.56
C GLY A 146 -11.96 6.07 -13.62
N MET A 147 -11.69 7.18 -12.94
CA MET A 147 -12.44 8.44 -12.98
C MET A 147 -11.60 9.61 -13.51
N GLU A 148 -10.50 9.32 -14.22
CA GLU A 148 -9.69 10.33 -14.90
C GLU A 148 -10.49 11.00 -16.02
N VAL A 149 -10.23 12.29 -16.24
CA VAL A 149 -10.81 13.07 -17.35
C VAL A 149 -9.72 13.61 -18.26
N PRO A 150 -9.98 13.80 -19.57
CA PRO A 150 -8.95 14.23 -20.53
C PRO A 150 -8.24 15.53 -20.16
N GLU A 151 -8.92 16.45 -19.47
CA GLU A 151 -8.37 17.73 -19.03
C GLU A 151 -7.44 17.60 -17.81
N GLY A 152 -7.29 16.39 -17.26
CA GLY A 152 -6.43 16.09 -16.11
C GLY A 152 -6.92 16.65 -14.78
N ARG A 153 -8.19 17.07 -14.71
CA ARG A 153 -8.78 17.65 -13.50
C ARG A 153 -8.99 16.57 -12.43
N GLN A 154 -8.58 16.86 -11.20
CA GLN A 154 -8.68 15.93 -10.06
C GLN A 154 -9.39 16.61 -8.88
N GLN A 155 -10.22 15.85 -8.18
CA GLN A 155 -10.77 16.22 -6.87
C GLN A 155 -9.90 15.59 -5.79
N PRO A 156 -9.55 16.32 -4.72
CA PRO A 156 -8.89 15.70 -3.58
C PRO A 156 -9.83 14.67 -2.97
N PHE A 157 -9.29 13.54 -2.56
CA PHE A 157 -10.07 12.49 -1.94
C PHE A 157 -9.32 11.76 -0.83
N THR A 158 -10.10 11.17 0.06
CA THR A 158 -9.58 10.36 1.16
C THR A 158 -10.09 8.95 0.99
N VAL A 159 -9.18 7.99 0.92
CA VAL A 159 -9.47 6.59 1.13
C VAL A 159 -9.56 6.36 2.62
N GLU A 160 -10.64 5.73 3.07
CA GLU A 160 -10.89 5.45 4.48
C GLU A 160 -10.73 3.96 4.78
N LEU A 161 -10.19 3.64 5.95
CA LEU A 161 -10.22 2.30 6.52
C LEU A 161 -11.58 2.07 7.17
N ILE A 162 -12.20 0.92 6.89
CA ILE A 162 -13.44 0.47 7.52
C ILE A 162 -13.09 -0.45 8.68
N HIS A 163 -13.41 -0.05 9.89
CA HIS A 163 -13.28 -0.89 11.09
C HIS A 163 -14.32 -2.02 11.08
N ARG A 164 -14.11 -3.05 11.91
CA ARG A 164 -15.01 -4.21 11.97
C ARG A 164 -16.43 -3.84 12.42
N ASP A 165 -16.56 -2.79 13.22
CA ASP A 165 -17.81 -2.21 13.74
C ASP A 165 -18.52 -1.27 12.73
N GLY A 166 -17.90 -1.01 11.57
CA GLY A 166 -18.45 -0.15 10.52
C GLY A 166 -18.11 1.34 10.66
N THR A 167 -17.39 1.74 11.71
CA THR A 167 -16.80 3.09 11.76
C THR A 167 -15.66 3.22 10.74
N THR A 168 -15.31 4.45 10.38
CA THR A 168 -14.23 4.70 9.40
C THR A 168 -13.23 5.74 9.90
N GLU A 169 -12.00 5.63 9.42
CA GLU A 169 -10.93 6.60 9.64
C GLU A 169 -10.10 6.83 8.37
N PRO A 170 -9.45 7.99 8.21
CA PRO A 170 -8.58 8.24 7.06
C PRO A 170 -7.44 7.22 6.96
N PHE A 171 -7.29 6.59 5.79
CA PHE A 171 -6.19 5.68 5.48
C PHE A 171 -5.14 6.35 4.58
N ALA A 172 -5.59 6.99 3.50
CA ALA A 172 -4.71 7.71 2.57
C ALA A 172 -5.41 8.94 1.99
N GLN A 173 -4.64 9.98 1.70
CA GLN A 173 -5.12 11.21 1.09
C GLN A 173 -4.43 11.41 -0.26
N HIS A 174 -5.22 11.80 -1.26
CA HIS A 174 -4.82 12.01 -2.65
C HIS A 174 -5.33 13.36 -3.15
#